data_AF-A0A9R1V327-F1
#
_entry.id   AF-A0A9R1V327-F1
#
_cell.length_a   1.000
_cell.length_b   1.000
_cell.length_c   1.000
_cell.angle_alpha   90.00
_cell.angle_beta   90.00
_cell.angle_gamma   90.00
#
_symmetry.space_group_name_H-M   'P 1'
#
loop_
_entity.id
_entity.type
_entity.pdbx_description
1 polymer ?
#
loop_
_entity_poly.entity_id
_entity_poly.type
_entity_poly.pdbx_seq_one_letter_code
_entity_poly.pdbx_strand_id
1 'polypeptide(L)'
;MVTCRAAYKGFADIVRLLLFLDANGKHQDKEGFIPLHWAAIRGNLTACRILVQAGKKDDLMMTDNSGLTPQQHASDRNHQQVTNFLGNARKLHYEGGIFGKLSKLRLAAALVCVIFMLLLTYINSVIMASNFPTLTDVSAFFAWIGVILATTGLILFYRKDPGYIKSNRNDSKDTRDDEPLLKLELRDPAILAGKWTRLCAACKIIQPLEAEHCDTCERCVEQLDHHCPLISNCIAKKNKWDFLGFLVLEVFAMMITGIVSLTRIVRDPWAPSSIGGWLLHVGYQHVGVVLFLVSDIFLLICVSIFTYVQISQYNVDDFQDKYIWKASTIARVSSVWSCRQYA
;
A
#
# COMPACT_ATOMS: atom_id res chain seq x y z
N MET A 1 24.47 9.92 -21.61
CA MET A 1 24.17 11.27 -22.13
C MET A 1 22.71 11.47 -22.58
N VAL A 2 22.10 10.52 -23.30
CA VAL A 2 20.71 10.67 -23.81
C VAL A 2 19.66 10.82 -22.70
N THR A 3 19.79 10.05 -21.62
CA THR A 3 18.87 10.10 -20.45
C THR A 3 18.91 11.46 -19.75
N CYS A 4 20.09 12.07 -19.60
CA CYS A 4 20.25 13.42 -19.03
C CYS A 4 19.53 14.46 -19.88
N ARG A 5 19.66 14.37 -21.21
CA ARG A 5 19.01 15.30 -22.15
C ARG A 5 17.50 15.17 -22.14
N ALA A 6 16.99 13.93 -22.05
CA ALA A 6 15.55 13.67 -21.91
C ALA A 6 15.00 14.21 -20.58
N ALA A 7 15.74 14.02 -19.48
CA ALA A 7 15.39 14.53 -18.16
C ALA A 7 15.35 16.06 -18.11
N TYR A 8 16.36 16.73 -18.69
CA TYR A 8 16.43 18.19 -18.78
C TYR A 8 15.25 18.79 -19.58
N LYS A 9 14.90 18.17 -20.71
CA LYS A 9 13.73 18.59 -21.51
C LYS A 9 12.40 18.28 -20.84
N GLY A 10 12.39 17.45 -19.80
CA GLY A 10 11.19 17.03 -19.08
C GLY A 10 10.38 15.94 -19.78
N PHE A 11 11.00 15.18 -20.68
CA PHE A 11 10.34 14.08 -21.39
C PHE A 11 10.33 12.81 -20.53
N ALA A 12 9.44 12.80 -19.52
CA ALA A 12 9.32 11.73 -18.52
C ALA A 12 9.10 10.35 -19.16
N ASP A 13 8.30 10.26 -20.22
CA ASP A 13 8.03 9.00 -20.91
C ASP A 13 9.28 8.46 -21.64
N ILE A 14 10.08 9.35 -22.25
CA ILE A 14 11.36 8.99 -22.87
C ILE A 14 12.34 8.52 -21.80
N VAL A 15 12.40 9.21 -20.65
CA VAL A 15 13.22 8.79 -19.52
C VAL A 15 12.81 7.39 -19.07
N ARG A 16 11.50 7.10 -19.00
CA ARG A 16 10.97 5.77 -18.65
C ARG A 16 11.41 4.69 -19.63
N LEU A 17 11.29 4.95 -20.94
CA LEU A 17 11.72 4.04 -22.00
C LEU A 17 13.24 3.79 -21.93
N LEU A 18 14.05 4.84 -21.82
CA LEU A 18 15.50 4.72 -21.74
C LEU A 18 15.92 3.89 -20.53
N LEU A 19 15.34 4.16 -19.37
CA LEU A 19 15.61 3.37 -18.16
C LEU A 19 15.12 1.94 -18.31
N PHE A 20 14.01 1.68 -19.00
CA PHE A 20 13.53 0.34 -19.30
C PHE A 20 14.56 -0.44 -20.15
N LEU A 21 15.17 0.22 -21.14
CA LEU A 21 16.22 -0.33 -22.03
C LEU A 21 17.63 -0.36 -21.41
N ASP A 22 17.74 -0.28 -20.08
CA ASP A 22 19.02 -0.30 -19.35
C ASP A 22 19.98 0.85 -19.70
N ALA A 23 19.46 1.99 -20.19
CA ALA A 23 20.26 3.18 -20.33
C ALA A 23 20.82 3.59 -18.96
N ASN A 24 22.13 3.85 -18.90
CA ASN A 24 22.83 4.12 -17.65
C ASN A 24 22.29 5.40 -16.97
N GLY A 25 21.46 5.21 -15.93
CA GLY A 25 20.88 6.28 -15.12
C GLY A 25 21.87 6.94 -14.15
N LYS A 26 23.08 6.40 -14.01
CA LYS A 26 24.14 6.91 -13.11
C LYS A 26 25.24 7.67 -13.82
N HIS A 27 25.22 7.70 -15.16
CA HIS A 27 26.24 8.38 -15.92
C HIS A 27 26.20 9.88 -15.62
N GLN A 28 27.28 10.36 -15.00
CA GLN A 28 27.53 11.78 -14.82
C GLN A 28 28.01 12.38 -16.13
N ASP A 29 27.50 13.57 -16.46
CA ASP A 29 28.09 14.36 -17.52
C ASP A 29 29.41 15.02 -17.08
N LYS A 30 29.95 15.89 -17.94
CA LYS A 30 31.22 16.59 -17.70
C LYS A 30 31.21 17.45 -16.44
N GLU A 31 30.03 17.86 -15.98
CA GLU A 31 29.83 18.71 -14.81
C GLU A 31 29.50 17.89 -13.54
N GLY A 32 29.45 16.56 -13.66
CA GLY A 32 29.11 15.66 -12.55
C GLY A 32 27.60 15.41 -12.43
N PHE A 33 26.77 15.91 -13.35
CA PHE A 33 25.31 15.77 -13.23
C PHE A 33 24.81 14.42 -13.73
N ILE A 34 24.09 13.71 -12.86
CA ILE A 34 23.21 12.60 -13.24
C ILE A 34 21.85 13.10 -13.78
N PRO A 35 21.07 12.27 -14.51
CA PRO A 35 19.74 12.64 -15.00
C PRO A 35 18.80 13.22 -13.93
N LEU A 36 18.93 12.78 -12.67
CA LEU A 36 18.11 13.28 -11.57
C LEU A 36 18.38 14.76 -11.25
N HIS A 37 19.63 15.22 -11.36
CA HIS A 37 19.95 16.64 -11.21
C HIS A 37 19.24 17.47 -12.27
N TRP A 38 19.31 17.04 -13.54
CA TRP A 38 18.66 17.74 -14.64
C TRP A 38 17.13 17.78 -14.50
N ALA A 39 16.52 16.67 -14.05
CA ALA A 39 15.09 16.64 -13.76
C ALA A 39 14.72 17.60 -12.61
N ALA A 40 15.56 17.69 -11.59
CA ALA A 40 15.38 18.55 -10.43
C ALA A 40 15.55 20.04 -10.76
N ILE A 41 16.59 20.39 -11.53
CA ILE A 41 16.84 21.74 -12.06
C ILE A 41 15.67 22.23 -12.92
N ARG A 42 15.01 21.32 -13.66
CA ARG A 42 13.85 21.63 -14.49
C ARG A 42 12.55 21.72 -13.68
N GLY A 43 12.52 21.18 -12.46
CA GLY A 43 11.31 21.09 -11.65
C GLY A 43 10.32 20.03 -12.14
N ASN A 44 10.77 19.03 -12.91
CA ASN A 44 9.89 17.98 -13.42
C ASN A 44 9.72 16.85 -12.39
N LEU A 45 8.62 16.91 -11.63
CA LEU A 45 8.29 15.91 -10.62
C LEU A 45 8.12 14.50 -11.19
N THR A 46 7.49 14.36 -12.36
CA THR A 46 7.23 13.05 -12.97
C THR A 46 8.54 12.36 -13.39
N ALA A 47 9.46 13.10 -14.00
CA ALA A 47 10.78 12.59 -14.34
C ALA A 47 11.57 12.21 -13.08
N CYS A 48 11.50 13.02 -12.01
CA CYS A 48 12.11 12.70 -10.72
C CYS A 48 11.52 11.40 -10.12
N ARG A 49 10.20 11.21 -10.14
CA ARG A 49 9.55 9.98 -9.64
C ARG A 49 10.03 8.74 -10.39
N ILE A 50 10.05 8.79 -11.72
CA ILE A 50 10.49 7.66 -12.56
C ILE A 50 11.96 7.33 -12.28
N LEU A 51 12.82 8.34 -12.18
CA LEU A 51 14.24 8.16 -11.89
C LEU A 51 14.50 7.59 -10.48
N VAL A 52 13.75 8.05 -9.47
CA VAL A 52 13.86 7.53 -8.10
C VAL A 52 13.32 6.10 -8.00
N GLN A 53 12.26 5.78 -8.74
CA GLN A 53 11.67 4.44 -8.76
C GLN A 53 12.54 3.43 -9.50
N ALA A 54 13.18 3.83 -10.61
CA ALA A 54 14.04 2.96 -11.41
C ALA A 54 15.49 2.89 -10.91
N GLY A 55 15.97 3.96 -10.30
CA GLY A 55 17.33 4.12 -9.82
C GLY A 55 17.58 3.40 -8.51
N LYS A 56 18.87 3.29 -8.14
CA LYS A 56 19.22 2.86 -6.78
C LYS A 56 19.10 4.08 -5.88
N LYS A 57 18.68 3.88 -4.64
CA LYS A 57 18.44 4.97 -3.68
C LYS A 57 19.69 5.83 -3.42
N ASP A 58 20.89 5.30 -3.72
CA ASP A 58 22.18 6.02 -3.75
C ASP A 58 22.18 7.24 -4.68
N ASP A 59 21.39 7.22 -5.76
CA ASP A 59 21.36 8.27 -6.78
C ASP A 59 20.79 9.59 -6.22
N LEU A 60 20.06 9.53 -5.09
CA LEU A 60 19.55 10.69 -4.35
C LEU A 60 20.65 11.50 -3.65
N MET A 61 21.80 10.88 -3.37
CA MET A 61 22.91 11.44 -2.58
C MET A 61 24.11 11.82 -3.43
N MET A 62 24.10 11.45 -4.72
CA MET A 62 25.16 11.80 -5.66
C MET A 62 25.26 13.32 -5.78
N THR A 63 26.46 13.85 -5.62
CA THR A 63 26.76 15.27 -5.82
C THR A 63 27.37 15.52 -7.19
N ASP A 64 27.15 16.72 -7.72
CA ASP A 64 27.87 17.23 -8.87
C ASP A 64 29.31 17.68 -8.52
N ASN A 65 30.03 18.22 -9.49
CA ASN A 65 31.39 18.75 -9.28
C ASN A 65 31.42 20.00 -8.36
N SER A 66 30.28 20.64 -8.11
CA SER A 66 30.11 21.74 -7.16
C SER A 66 29.75 21.26 -5.75
N GLY A 67 29.59 19.95 -5.54
CA GLY A 67 29.21 19.37 -4.25
C GLY A 67 27.72 19.48 -3.94
N LEU A 68 26.88 19.84 -4.92
CA LEU A 68 25.44 20.02 -4.76
C LEU A 68 24.69 18.75 -5.15
N THR A 69 23.65 18.44 -4.38
CA THR A 69 22.72 17.32 -4.61
C THR A 69 21.54 17.75 -5.49
N PRO A 70 20.80 16.82 -6.12
CA PRO A 70 19.63 17.14 -6.93
C PRO A 70 18.57 17.94 -6.16
N GLN A 71 18.39 17.65 -4.86
CA GLN A 71 17.47 18.39 -4.01
C GLN A 71 17.88 19.86 -3.82
N GLN A 72 19.18 20.13 -3.62
CA GLN A 72 19.68 21.49 -3.47
C GLN A 72 19.45 22.29 -4.74
N HIS A 73 19.72 21.70 -5.91
CA HIS A 73 19.39 22.32 -7.20
C HIS A 73 17.89 22.63 -7.37
N ALA A 74 17.00 21.73 -6.97
CA ALA A 74 15.56 22.02 -6.97
C ALA A 74 15.21 23.17 -6.00
N SER A 75 15.87 23.24 -4.85
CA SER A 75 15.68 24.29 -3.85
C SER A 75 16.15 25.65 -4.36
N ASP A 76 17.34 25.72 -4.97
CA ASP A 76 17.93 26.95 -5.51
C ASP A 76 17.09 27.55 -6.64
N ARG A 77 16.37 26.68 -7.37
CA ARG A 77 15.42 27.06 -8.43
C ARG A 77 13.98 27.26 -7.93
N ASN A 78 13.74 27.20 -6.62
CA ASN A 78 12.42 27.34 -5.98
C ASN A 78 11.37 26.30 -6.42
N HIS A 79 11.79 25.10 -6.82
CA HIS A 79 10.88 24.00 -7.20
C HIS A 79 10.40 23.22 -5.97
N GLN A 80 9.58 23.87 -5.12
CA GLN A 80 9.14 23.34 -3.82
C GLN A 80 8.57 21.91 -3.88
N GLN A 81 7.75 21.59 -4.89
CA GLN A 81 7.19 20.25 -5.03
C GLN A 81 8.27 19.17 -5.22
N VAL A 82 9.28 19.47 -6.03
CA VAL A 82 10.41 18.57 -6.27
C VAL A 82 11.35 18.54 -5.07
N THR A 83 11.63 19.68 -4.44
CA THR A 83 12.43 19.76 -3.22
C THR A 83 11.82 18.94 -2.09
N ASN A 84 10.51 19.02 -1.88
CA ASN A 84 9.79 18.25 -0.87
C ASN A 84 9.79 16.76 -1.23
N PHE A 85 9.53 16.42 -2.49
CA PHE A 85 9.56 15.03 -2.95
C PHE A 85 10.95 14.38 -2.78
N LEU A 86 12.01 15.03 -3.28
CA LEU A 86 13.38 14.54 -3.16
C LEU A 86 13.86 14.55 -1.71
N GLY A 87 13.50 15.57 -0.93
CA GLY A 87 13.80 15.65 0.49
C GLY A 87 13.15 14.51 1.29
N ASN A 88 11.89 14.19 0.99
CA ASN A 88 11.18 13.07 1.59
C ASN A 88 11.80 11.74 1.14
N ALA A 89 12.08 11.56 -0.15
CA ALA A 89 12.76 10.37 -0.67
C ALA A 89 14.14 10.17 -0.03
N ARG A 90 14.87 11.27 0.19
CA ARG A 90 16.20 11.30 0.82
C ARG A 90 16.13 10.98 2.31
N LYS A 91 15.19 11.56 3.06
CA LYS A 91 14.92 11.21 4.46
C LYS A 91 14.55 9.74 4.59
N LEU A 92 13.65 9.26 3.75
CA LEU A 92 13.27 7.85 3.69
C LEU A 92 14.44 6.94 3.30
N HIS A 93 15.47 7.44 2.61
CA HIS A 93 16.69 6.68 2.30
C HIS A 93 17.69 6.68 3.47
N TYR A 94 17.98 7.85 4.04
CA TYR A 94 18.88 8.00 5.19
C TYR A 94 18.34 7.28 6.43
N GLU A 95 17.05 7.48 6.71
CA GLU A 95 16.34 6.67 7.70
C GLU A 95 16.20 5.24 7.19
N GLY A 96 15.97 5.00 5.90
CA GLY A 96 15.85 3.69 5.23
C GLY A 96 17.03 2.73 5.34
N GLY A 97 18.10 3.12 6.04
CA GLY A 97 18.86 2.18 6.85
C GLY A 97 17.97 1.49 7.91
N ILE A 98 18.59 0.90 8.93
CA ILE A 98 17.86 0.16 9.98
C ILE A 98 16.65 0.97 10.49
N PHE A 99 16.74 2.29 10.62
CA PHE A 99 15.75 3.15 11.27
C PHE A 99 14.43 3.38 10.51
N GLY A 100 14.40 3.24 9.19
CA GLY A 100 13.30 3.57 8.29
C GLY A 100 12.58 2.31 7.82
N LYS A 101 13.32 1.21 7.65
CA LYS A 101 12.74 -0.12 7.81
C LYS A 101 12.14 -0.25 9.20
N LEU A 102 12.84 0.21 10.25
CA LEU A 102 12.32 0.27 11.61
C LEU A 102 11.17 1.26 11.76
N SER A 103 11.01 2.35 10.99
CA SER A 103 9.87 3.28 11.16
C SER A 103 8.58 2.72 10.56
N LYS A 104 8.65 2.13 9.36
CA LYS A 104 7.54 1.37 8.76
C LYS A 104 7.23 0.11 9.57
N LEU A 105 8.25 -0.60 10.03
CA LEU A 105 8.13 -1.71 10.98
C LEU A 105 7.64 -1.23 12.34
N ARG A 106 7.95 -0.01 12.79
CA ARG A 106 7.50 0.55 14.08
C ARG A 106 6.04 0.90 14.02
N LEU A 107 5.52 1.44 12.92
CA LEU A 107 4.10 1.67 12.81
C LEU A 107 3.34 0.34 12.73
N ALA A 108 3.77 -0.58 11.86
CA ALA A 108 3.16 -1.90 11.77
C ALA A 108 3.29 -2.69 13.11
N ALA A 109 4.46 -2.70 13.73
CA ALA A 109 4.70 -3.32 15.02
C ALA A 109 3.97 -2.61 16.15
N ALA A 110 3.84 -1.28 16.14
CA ALA A 110 3.04 -0.55 17.12
C ALA A 110 1.57 -0.95 17.00
N LEU A 111 1.03 -1.04 15.78
CA LEU A 111 -0.34 -1.51 15.56
C LEU A 111 -0.52 -2.96 16.05
N VAL A 112 0.42 -3.86 15.73
CA VAL A 112 0.39 -5.25 16.21
C VAL A 112 0.54 -5.31 17.74
N CYS A 113 1.39 -4.49 18.35
CA CYS A 113 1.54 -4.39 19.79
C CYS A 113 0.26 -3.88 20.45
N VAL A 114 -0.41 -2.89 19.86
CA VAL A 114 -1.70 -2.39 20.35
C VAL A 114 -2.75 -3.50 20.30
N ILE A 115 -2.86 -4.24 19.18
CA ILE A 115 -3.77 -5.39 19.05
C ILE A 115 -3.45 -6.45 20.12
N PHE A 116 -2.19 -6.80 20.30
CA PHE A 116 -1.76 -7.77 21.31
C PHE A 116 -2.11 -7.31 22.73
N MET A 117 -1.88 -6.04 23.07
CA MET A 117 -2.24 -5.47 24.37
C MET A 117 -3.75 -5.44 24.59
N LEU A 118 -4.55 -5.16 23.55
CA LEU A 118 -6.01 -5.21 23.62
C LEU A 118 -6.51 -6.64 23.85
N LEU A 119 -5.98 -7.62 23.11
CA LEU A 119 -6.31 -9.04 23.31
C LEU A 119 -5.92 -9.51 24.71
N LEU A 120 -4.74 -9.14 25.20
CA LEU A 120 -4.27 -9.47 26.55
C LEU A 120 -5.18 -8.85 27.61
N THR A 121 -5.58 -7.59 27.43
CA THR A 121 -6.50 -6.89 28.35
C THR A 121 -7.86 -7.56 28.34
N TYR A 122 -8.40 -7.93 27.16
CA TYR A 122 -9.66 -8.64 27.04
C TYR A 122 -9.62 -10.00 27.75
N ILE A 123 -8.58 -10.82 27.51
CA ILE A 123 -8.45 -12.13 28.12
C ILE A 123 -8.35 -12.02 29.64
N ASN A 124 -7.50 -11.12 30.16
CA ASN A 124 -7.29 -11.00 31.60
C ASN A 124 -8.45 -10.32 32.33
N SER A 125 -9.04 -9.28 31.75
CA SER A 125 -10.06 -8.46 32.42
C SER A 125 -11.50 -8.89 32.14
N VAL A 126 -11.76 -9.64 31.05
CA VAL A 126 -13.12 -10.07 30.68
C VAL A 126 -13.29 -11.59 30.82
N ILE A 127 -12.38 -12.36 30.24
CA ILE A 127 -12.49 -13.84 30.20
C ILE A 127 -12.06 -14.45 31.55
N MET A 128 -10.86 -14.11 32.01
CA MET A 128 -10.19 -14.73 33.17
C MET A 128 -10.29 -13.91 34.45
N ALA A 129 -11.06 -12.82 34.43
CA ALA A 129 -11.22 -11.96 35.59
C ALA A 129 -11.87 -12.71 36.77
N SER A 130 -11.12 -12.81 37.86
CA SER A 130 -11.56 -13.40 39.13
C SER A 130 -12.65 -12.59 39.83
N ASN A 131 -12.77 -11.31 39.48
CA ASN A 131 -13.70 -10.37 40.08
C ASN A 131 -15.11 -10.47 39.49
N PHE A 132 -15.35 -11.41 38.58
CA PHE A 132 -16.67 -11.71 38.03
C PHE A 132 -17.05 -13.16 38.30
N PRO A 133 -18.35 -13.49 38.37
CA PRO A 133 -18.80 -14.88 38.30
C PRO A 133 -18.22 -15.60 37.08
N THR A 134 -18.10 -16.92 37.10
CA THR A 134 -17.63 -17.67 35.93
C THR A 134 -18.54 -17.43 34.72
N LEU A 135 -17.96 -17.31 33.53
CA LEU A 135 -18.74 -17.21 32.28
C LEU A 135 -19.60 -18.45 32.10
N THR A 136 -20.81 -18.26 31.57
CA THR A 136 -21.61 -19.39 31.06
C THR A 136 -20.93 -19.97 29.83
N ASP A 137 -21.09 -21.27 29.59
CA ASP A 137 -20.45 -21.97 28.45
C ASP A 137 -20.70 -21.26 27.11
N VAL A 138 -21.91 -20.72 26.92
CA VAL A 138 -22.31 -19.96 25.72
C VAL A 138 -21.53 -18.64 25.61
N SER A 139 -21.44 -17.87 26.69
CA SER A 139 -20.72 -16.59 26.69
C SER A 139 -19.20 -16.78 26.57
N ALA A 140 -18.66 -17.84 27.16
CA ALA A 140 -17.27 -18.23 27.02
C ALA A 140 -16.95 -18.62 25.56
N PHE A 141 -17.83 -19.38 24.91
CA PHE A 141 -17.68 -19.73 23.49
C PHE A 141 -17.61 -18.48 22.60
N PHE A 142 -18.55 -17.55 22.74
CA PHE A 142 -18.53 -16.29 21.97
C PHE A 142 -17.33 -15.39 22.32
N ALA A 143 -16.90 -15.36 23.59
CA ALA A 143 -15.71 -14.60 23.98
C ALA A 143 -14.45 -15.12 23.26
N TRP A 144 -14.26 -16.45 23.22
CA TRP A 144 -13.12 -17.05 22.54
C TRP A 144 -13.23 -16.99 21.02
N ILE A 145 -14.44 -17.01 20.44
CA ILE A 145 -14.61 -16.86 18.99
C ILE A 145 -14.11 -15.50 18.50
N GLY A 146 -14.34 -14.43 19.27
CA GLY A 146 -13.83 -13.09 18.95
C GLY A 146 -12.30 -13.05 18.90
N VAL A 147 -11.64 -13.67 19.88
CA VAL A 147 -10.17 -13.78 19.92
C VAL A 147 -9.62 -14.60 18.76
N ILE A 148 -10.27 -15.72 18.42
CA ILE A 148 -9.84 -16.60 17.33
C ILE A 148 -10.00 -15.90 15.97
N LEU A 149 -11.11 -15.18 15.75
CA LEU A 149 -11.35 -14.44 14.53
C LEU A 149 -10.31 -13.33 14.32
N ALA A 150 -10.03 -12.52 15.34
CA ALA A 150 -9.05 -11.45 15.27
C ALA A 150 -7.62 -11.96 15.00
N THR A 151 -7.22 -13.06 15.66
CA THR A 151 -5.87 -13.64 15.49
C THR A 151 -5.69 -14.41 14.18
N THR A 152 -6.65 -15.26 13.84
CA THR A 152 -6.58 -16.11 12.63
C THR A 152 -6.74 -15.27 11.37
N GLY A 153 -7.64 -14.27 11.40
CA GLY A 153 -7.86 -13.35 10.28
C GLY A 153 -6.58 -12.61 9.86
N LEU A 154 -5.86 -12.05 10.82
CA LEU A 154 -4.60 -11.33 10.56
C LEU A 154 -3.52 -12.24 9.96
N ILE A 155 -3.36 -13.45 10.50
CA ILE A 155 -2.36 -14.43 10.04
C ILE A 155 -2.65 -14.92 8.62
N LEU A 156 -3.92 -15.27 8.35
CA LEU A 156 -4.32 -15.78 7.04
C LEU A 156 -4.11 -14.72 5.96
N PHE A 157 -4.47 -13.47 6.26
CA PHE A 157 -4.43 -12.42 5.27
C PHE A 157 -3.01 -11.89 5.01
N TYR A 158 -2.12 -11.95 6.01
CA TYR A 158 -0.67 -11.72 5.82
C TYR A 158 -0.08 -12.58 4.69
N ARG A 159 -0.55 -13.83 4.54
CA ARG A 159 0.00 -14.80 3.58
C ARG A 159 -0.68 -14.76 2.21
N LYS A 160 -1.71 -13.93 2.01
CA LYS A 160 -2.55 -14.00 0.81
C LYS A 160 -1.89 -13.30 -0.37
N ASP A 161 -1.81 -13.97 -1.52
CA ASP A 161 -1.20 -13.38 -2.72
C ASP A 161 -2.09 -12.25 -3.28
N PRO A 162 -1.61 -11.01 -3.35
CA PRO A 162 -2.34 -9.91 -3.99
C PRO A 162 -2.37 -10.02 -5.52
N GLY A 163 -1.52 -10.87 -6.11
CA GLY A 163 -1.32 -10.95 -7.56
C GLY A 163 -0.02 -10.28 -7.99
N TYR A 164 1.08 -10.64 -7.33
CA TYR A 164 2.41 -10.15 -7.74
C TYR A 164 2.76 -10.64 -9.16
N ILE A 165 3.18 -9.71 -10.00
CA ILE A 165 3.61 -10.01 -11.36
C ILE A 165 5.08 -10.39 -11.35
N LYS A 166 5.41 -11.52 -11.95
CA LYS A 166 6.79 -12.00 -12.04
C LYS A 166 7.60 -11.07 -12.95
N SER A 167 8.74 -10.59 -12.45
CA SER A 167 9.71 -9.82 -13.25
C SER A 167 10.44 -10.77 -14.20
N ASN A 168 10.62 -10.38 -15.47
CA ASN A 168 11.30 -11.20 -16.48
C ASN A 168 12.83 -11.19 -16.35
N ARG A 169 13.36 -11.03 -15.13
CA ARG A 169 14.78 -10.81 -14.86
C ARG A 169 15.69 -12.02 -15.13
N ASN A 170 15.11 -13.20 -15.42
CA ASN A 170 15.86 -14.41 -15.74
C ASN A 170 16.03 -14.67 -17.24
N ASP A 171 15.25 -14.03 -18.12
CA ASP A 171 15.48 -14.10 -19.58
C ASP A 171 16.63 -13.20 -20.03
N SER A 172 17.00 -12.19 -19.24
CA SER A 172 18.08 -11.26 -19.58
C SER A 172 19.49 -11.82 -19.32
N LYS A 173 19.62 -13.07 -18.87
CA LYS A 173 20.92 -13.77 -18.85
C LYS A 173 21.22 -14.54 -20.14
N ASP A 174 20.29 -14.61 -21.08
CA ASP A 174 20.47 -15.32 -22.36
C ASP A 174 20.37 -14.42 -23.60
N THR A 175 20.62 -13.12 -23.46
CA THR A 175 20.69 -12.23 -24.63
C THR A 175 21.99 -11.44 -24.61
N ARG A 176 23.01 -12.05 -25.20
CA ARG A 176 24.19 -11.37 -25.76
C ARG A 176 23.89 -10.76 -27.14
N ASP A 177 22.61 -10.45 -27.43
CA ASP A 177 22.17 -10.14 -28.79
C ASP A 177 21.58 -8.72 -28.88
N ASP A 178 22.47 -7.78 -29.18
CA ASP A 178 22.45 -6.60 -30.06
C ASP A 178 21.18 -5.77 -30.38
N GLU A 179 19.94 -6.14 -30.04
CA GLU A 179 18.77 -5.31 -30.45
C GLU A 179 17.52 -5.41 -29.55
N PRO A 180 17.54 -4.81 -28.34
CA PRO A 180 16.41 -4.83 -27.40
C PRO A 180 15.18 -4.03 -27.88
N LEU A 181 15.38 -3.04 -28.77
CA LEU A 181 14.31 -2.21 -29.31
C LEU A 181 13.44 -2.97 -30.31
N LEU A 182 14.05 -3.74 -31.21
CA LEU A 182 13.35 -4.46 -32.28
C LEU A 182 12.40 -5.54 -31.74
N LYS A 183 12.80 -6.26 -30.68
CA LYS A 183 11.93 -7.23 -29.99
C LYS A 183 10.82 -6.59 -29.16
N LEU A 184 11.04 -5.38 -28.63
CA LEU A 184 10.00 -4.63 -27.92
C LEU A 184 8.95 -4.08 -28.91
N GLU A 185 9.40 -3.62 -30.08
CA GLU A 185 8.55 -3.17 -31.19
C GLU A 185 7.67 -4.29 -31.76
N LEU A 186 8.15 -5.53 -31.79
CA LEU A 186 7.39 -6.69 -32.30
C LEU A 186 6.30 -7.23 -31.34
N ARG A 187 6.34 -6.88 -30.04
CA ARG A 187 5.46 -7.51 -29.03
C ARG A 187 4.18 -6.72 -28.72
N ASP A 188 4.17 -5.39 -28.85
CA ASP A 188 3.00 -4.59 -28.49
C ASP A 188 2.90 -3.26 -29.28
N PRO A 189 1.92 -3.10 -30.20
CA PRO A 189 1.74 -1.87 -30.97
C PRO A 189 1.41 -0.64 -30.10
N ALA A 190 0.99 -0.81 -28.84
CA ALA A 190 0.75 0.29 -27.92
C ALA A 190 2.05 0.99 -27.46
N ILE A 191 3.17 0.26 -27.42
CA ILE A 191 4.49 0.83 -27.13
C ILE A 191 4.98 1.67 -28.32
N LEU A 192 4.67 1.21 -29.55
CA LEU A 192 4.94 1.93 -30.79
C LEU A 192 4.13 3.22 -30.91
N ALA A 193 2.91 3.24 -30.35
CA ALA A 193 2.05 4.43 -30.28
C ALA A 193 2.51 5.47 -29.23
N GLY A 194 3.70 5.32 -28.62
CA GLY A 194 4.28 6.28 -27.69
C GLY A 194 3.69 6.26 -26.27
N LYS A 195 2.90 5.23 -25.91
CA LYS A 195 2.32 5.09 -24.55
C LYS A 195 3.29 4.40 -23.59
N TRP A 196 4.46 5.00 -23.38
CA TRP A 196 5.50 4.45 -22.50
C TRP A 196 5.18 4.55 -21.01
N THR A 197 4.07 5.18 -20.62
CA THR A 197 3.58 5.26 -19.23
C THR A 197 3.41 3.90 -18.55
N ARG A 198 3.24 2.83 -19.35
CA ARG A 198 3.03 1.44 -18.90
C ARG A 198 4.33 0.66 -18.68
N LEU A 199 5.50 1.27 -18.89
CA LEU A 199 6.77 0.60 -18.64
C LEU A 199 7.13 0.72 -17.16
N CYS A 200 7.32 -0.41 -16.48
CA CYS A 200 7.92 -0.40 -15.16
C CYS A 200 9.43 -0.54 -15.31
N ALA A 201 10.16 0.57 -15.17
CA ALA A 201 11.62 0.57 -15.25
C ALA A 201 12.28 -0.19 -14.07
N ALA A 202 11.62 -0.26 -12.91
CA ALA A 202 12.11 -1.00 -11.75
C ALA A 202 11.99 -2.52 -11.92
N CYS A 203 10.82 -3.02 -12.31
CA CYS A 203 10.56 -4.44 -12.50
C CYS A 203 10.94 -4.97 -13.88
N LYS A 204 11.29 -4.09 -14.83
CA LYS A 204 11.62 -4.45 -16.22
C LYS A 204 10.53 -5.26 -16.91
N ILE A 205 9.29 -4.82 -16.73
CA ILE A 205 8.12 -5.40 -17.38
C ILE A 205 7.26 -4.30 -18.00
N ILE A 206 6.52 -4.68 -19.04
CA ILE A 206 5.39 -3.89 -19.53
C ILE A 206 4.23 -4.18 -18.58
N GLN A 207 3.71 -3.16 -17.91
CA GLN A 207 2.61 -3.31 -16.97
C GLN A 207 1.34 -3.73 -17.72
N PRO A 208 0.71 -4.86 -17.34
CA PRO A 208 -0.65 -5.20 -17.75
C PRO A 208 -1.64 -4.07 -17.46
N LEU A 209 -2.86 -4.15 -18.01
CA LEU A 209 -3.84 -3.06 -17.83
C LEU A 209 -4.08 -2.92 -16.32
N GLU A 210 -4.00 -1.69 -15.82
CA GLU A 210 -4.21 -1.33 -14.40
C GLU A 210 -3.19 -1.91 -13.40
N ALA A 211 -2.09 -2.53 -13.87
CA ALA A 211 -1.04 -2.97 -12.98
C ALA A 211 -0.15 -1.79 -12.55
N GLU A 212 0.15 -1.69 -11.26
CA GLU A 212 0.99 -0.64 -10.69
C GLU A 212 2.18 -1.21 -9.91
N HIS A 213 3.25 -0.43 -9.77
CA HIS A 213 4.41 -0.80 -8.97
C HIS A 213 4.22 -0.33 -7.53
N CYS A 214 4.30 -1.26 -6.57
CA CYS A 214 4.31 -0.93 -5.15
C CYS A 214 5.75 -0.69 -4.67
N ASP A 215 6.08 0.54 -4.33
CA ASP A 215 7.43 0.92 -3.85
C ASP A 215 7.79 0.25 -2.51
N THR A 216 6.79 -0.18 -1.71
CA THR A 216 7.04 -0.87 -0.43
C THR A 216 7.34 -2.36 -0.64
N CYS A 217 6.65 -3.02 -1.56
CA CYS A 217 6.89 -4.43 -1.89
C CYS A 217 7.97 -4.61 -2.97
N GLU A 218 8.39 -3.52 -3.62
CA GLU A 218 9.35 -3.47 -4.74
C GLU A 218 8.94 -4.41 -5.90
N ARG A 219 7.63 -4.51 -6.14
CA ARG A 219 7.02 -5.41 -7.13
C ARG A 219 5.81 -4.76 -7.80
N CYS A 220 5.58 -5.11 -9.06
CA CYS A 220 4.33 -4.81 -9.74
C CYS A 220 3.21 -5.74 -9.28
N VAL A 221 2.02 -5.17 -9.08
CA VAL A 221 0.81 -5.85 -8.63
C VAL A 221 -0.32 -5.52 -9.60
N GLU A 222 -1.09 -6.52 -10.00
CA GLU A 222 -2.24 -6.35 -10.90
C GLU A 222 -3.38 -5.63 -10.19
N GLN A 223 -3.87 -4.50 -10.74
CA GLN A 223 -4.97 -3.70 -10.15
C GLN A 223 -4.71 -3.44 -8.66
N LEU A 224 -3.60 -2.77 -8.38
CA LEU A 224 -3.23 -2.37 -7.02
C LEU A 224 -4.22 -1.32 -6.53
N ASP A 225 -4.86 -1.58 -5.39
CA ASP A 225 -5.62 -0.56 -4.68
C ASP A 225 -4.66 0.20 -3.75
N HIS A 226 -4.11 -0.50 -2.75
CA HIS A 226 -3.14 0.09 -1.85
C HIS A 226 -2.21 -0.94 -1.20
N HIS A 227 -1.18 -0.46 -0.51
CA HIS A 227 -0.39 -1.28 0.41
C HIS A 227 -0.88 -1.05 1.83
N CYS A 228 -1.27 -2.12 2.54
CA CYS A 228 -1.79 -2.05 3.90
C CYS A 228 -0.66 -2.27 4.91
N PRO A 229 -0.27 -1.27 5.73
CA PRO A 229 0.80 -1.44 6.72
C PRO A 229 0.44 -2.42 7.84
N LEU A 230 -0.84 -2.51 8.22
CA LEU A 230 -1.32 -3.39 9.29
C LEU A 230 -1.07 -4.86 8.97
N ILE A 231 -1.30 -5.22 7.72
CA ILE A 231 -1.13 -6.58 7.20
C ILE A 231 0.27 -6.76 6.61
N SER A 232 1.00 -5.67 6.37
CA SER A 232 2.30 -5.69 5.69
C SER A 232 2.23 -6.35 4.31
N ASN A 233 1.12 -6.16 3.60
CA ASN A 233 0.87 -6.78 2.31
C ASN A 233 0.07 -5.82 1.40
N CYS A 234 0.10 -6.05 0.09
CA CYS A 234 -0.74 -5.31 -0.86
C CYS A 234 -2.19 -5.81 -0.83
N ILE A 235 -3.11 -4.88 -1.04
CA ILE A 235 -4.51 -5.15 -1.36
C ILE A 235 -4.70 -4.85 -2.84
N ALA A 236 -5.14 -5.85 -3.57
CA ALA A 236 -5.27 -5.79 -5.02
C ALA A 236 -6.33 -6.78 -5.50
N LYS A 237 -6.59 -6.81 -6.81
CA LYS A 237 -7.66 -7.59 -7.43
C LYS A 237 -7.82 -9.02 -6.91
N LYS A 238 -6.74 -9.76 -6.66
CA LYS A 238 -6.84 -11.18 -6.24
C LYS A 238 -7.28 -11.37 -4.80
N ASN A 239 -7.01 -10.42 -3.91
CA ASN A 239 -7.29 -10.56 -2.47
C ASN A 239 -8.22 -9.47 -1.93
N LYS A 240 -8.68 -8.51 -2.74
CA LYS A 240 -9.52 -7.39 -2.31
C LYS A 240 -10.85 -7.82 -1.67
N TRP A 241 -11.50 -8.86 -2.20
CA TRP A 241 -12.73 -9.40 -1.63
C TRP A 241 -12.52 -10.13 -0.31
N ASP A 242 -11.39 -10.82 -0.18
CA ASP A 242 -11.02 -11.47 1.06
C ASP A 242 -10.64 -10.46 2.14
N PHE A 243 -10.02 -9.35 1.74
CA PHE A 243 -9.74 -8.23 2.63
C PHE A 243 -11.03 -7.62 3.16
N LEU A 244 -11.99 -7.38 2.26
CA LEU A 244 -13.31 -6.89 2.66
C LEU A 244 -14.03 -7.87 3.59
N GLY A 245 -14.01 -9.16 3.27
CA GLY A 245 -14.57 -10.19 4.15
C GLY A 245 -13.91 -10.22 5.52
N PHE A 246 -12.58 -10.07 5.58
CA PHE A 246 -11.84 -9.92 6.83
C PHE A 246 -12.30 -8.70 7.64
N LEU A 247 -12.44 -7.52 7.01
CA LEU A 247 -12.91 -6.32 7.70
C LEU A 247 -14.33 -6.50 8.27
N VAL A 248 -15.23 -7.10 7.51
CA VAL A 248 -16.60 -7.39 7.97
C VAL A 248 -16.59 -8.35 9.15
N LEU A 249 -15.81 -9.44 9.09
CA LEU A 249 -15.67 -10.39 10.20
C LEU A 249 -15.07 -9.72 11.44
N GLU A 250 -14.12 -8.80 11.27
CA GLU A 250 -13.52 -8.05 12.37
C GLU A 250 -14.53 -7.12 13.05
N VAL A 251 -15.39 -6.44 12.27
CA VAL A 251 -16.51 -5.65 12.83
C VAL A 251 -17.43 -6.53 13.68
N PHE A 252 -17.78 -7.73 13.21
CA PHE A 252 -18.58 -8.67 14.00
C PHE A 252 -17.83 -9.16 15.25
N ALA A 253 -16.53 -9.44 15.15
CA ALA A 253 -15.72 -9.84 16.29
C ALA A 253 -15.72 -8.75 17.38
N MET A 254 -15.47 -7.48 17.01
CA MET A 254 -15.53 -6.33 17.93
C MET A 254 -16.92 -6.16 18.55
N MET A 255 -18.00 -6.32 17.77
CA MET A 255 -19.35 -6.29 18.33
C MET A 255 -19.56 -7.39 19.37
N ILE A 256 -19.12 -8.62 19.10
CA ILE A 256 -19.24 -9.74 20.04
C ILE A 256 -18.43 -9.48 21.31
N THR A 257 -17.17 -9.06 21.19
CA THR A 257 -16.30 -8.79 22.35
C THR A 257 -16.82 -7.61 23.18
N GLY A 258 -17.34 -6.57 22.54
CA GLY A 258 -18.00 -5.44 23.19
C GLY A 258 -19.27 -5.86 23.95
N ILE A 259 -20.16 -6.64 23.32
CA ILE A 259 -21.40 -7.15 23.95
C ILE A 259 -21.07 -8.05 25.15
N VAL A 260 -20.11 -8.96 25.03
CA VAL A 260 -19.67 -9.81 26.13
C VAL A 260 -19.16 -8.94 27.28
N SER A 261 -18.29 -7.98 27.00
CA SER A 261 -17.71 -7.08 28.02
C SER A 261 -18.78 -6.24 28.73
N LEU A 262 -19.72 -5.67 27.99
CA LEU A 262 -20.86 -4.93 28.56
C LEU A 262 -21.73 -5.82 29.45
N THR A 263 -22.04 -7.03 28.98
CA THR A 263 -22.85 -7.99 29.74
C THR A 263 -22.18 -8.36 31.07
N ARG A 264 -20.85 -8.47 31.10
CA ARG A 264 -20.07 -8.77 32.32
C ARG A 264 -20.20 -7.68 33.36
N ILE A 265 -20.08 -6.42 32.94
CA ILE A 265 -20.20 -5.26 33.85
C ILE A 265 -21.65 -5.08 34.33
N VAL A 266 -22.63 -5.21 33.44
CA VAL A 266 -24.05 -5.00 33.78
C VAL A 266 -24.57 -6.09 34.72
N ARG A 267 -24.05 -7.31 34.61
CA ARG A 267 -24.43 -8.45 35.47
C ARG A 267 -23.50 -8.66 36.67
N ASP A 268 -22.72 -7.65 37.04
CA ASP A 268 -21.89 -7.72 38.26
C ASP A 268 -22.80 -7.76 39.50
N PRO A 269 -22.79 -8.88 40.28
CA PRO A 269 -23.64 -9.02 41.45
C PRO A 269 -23.23 -8.11 42.62
N TRP A 270 -22.01 -7.57 42.61
CA TRP A 270 -21.48 -6.71 43.66
C TRP A 270 -21.65 -5.22 43.35
N ALA A 271 -22.20 -4.87 42.18
CA ALA A 271 -22.34 -3.48 41.79
C ALA A 271 -23.52 -2.79 42.51
N PRO A 272 -23.35 -1.54 42.97
CA PRO A 272 -24.45 -0.77 43.56
C PRO A 272 -25.61 -0.55 42.59
N SER A 273 -26.84 -0.51 43.11
CA SER A 273 -28.05 -0.27 42.30
C SER A 273 -28.21 1.17 41.80
N SER A 274 -27.51 2.14 42.41
CA SER A 274 -27.51 3.53 41.96
C SER A 274 -26.56 3.71 40.77
N ILE A 275 -26.98 4.48 39.76
CA ILE A 275 -26.18 4.72 38.54
C ILE A 275 -24.82 5.33 38.87
N GLY A 276 -24.77 6.31 39.78
CA GLY A 276 -23.52 6.94 40.20
C GLY A 276 -22.60 5.98 40.96
N GLY A 277 -23.16 5.13 41.82
CA GLY A 277 -22.39 4.10 42.54
C GLY A 277 -21.86 3.02 41.60
N TRP A 278 -22.69 2.57 40.65
CA TRP A 278 -22.29 1.64 39.61
C TRP A 278 -21.13 2.18 38.77
N LEU A 279 -21.22 3.43 38.29
CA LEU A 279 -20.16 4.05 37.48
C LEU A 279 -18.81 4.11 38.21
N LEU A 280 -18.83 4.50 39.50
CA LEU A 280 -17.62 4.51 40.33
C LEU A 280 -17.10 3.10 40.55
N HIS A 281 -17.96 2.14 40.90
CA HIS A 281 -17.58 0.74 41.10
C HIS A 281 -16.88 0.16 39.86
N VAL A 282 -17.46 0.34 38.68
CA VAL A 282 -16.89 -0.11 37.41
C VAL A 282 -15.56 0.59 37.11
N GLY A 283 -15.50 1.91 37.33
CA GLY A 283 -14.30 2.70 37.10
C GLY A 283 -13.11 2.33 37.99
N TYR A 284 -13.35 1.87 39.22
CA TYR A 284 -12.29 1.48 40.16
C TYR A 284 -11.97 -0.02 40.16
N GLN A 285 -13.00 -0.87 40.11
CA GLN A 285 -12.83 -2.33 40.24
C GLN A 285 -12.56 -3.02 38.90
N HIS A 286 -12.99 -2.42 37.79
CA HIS A 286 -12.96 -3.03 36.45
C HIS A 286 -12.25 -2.15 35.42
N VAL A 287 -11.16 -1.48 35.82
CA VAL A 287 -10.37 -0.55 34.97
C VAL A 287 -10.02 -1.17 33.62
N GLY A 288 -9.57 -2.44 33.60
CA GLY A 288 -9.18 -3.12 32.37
C GLY A 288 -10.33 -3.32 31.39
N VAL A 289 -11.56 -3.60 31.89
CA VAL A 289 -12.74 -3.74 31.03
C VAL A 289 -13.16 -2.39 30.46
N VAL A 290 -13.05 -1.32 31.25
CA VAL A 290 -13.32 0.06 30.79
C VAL A 290 -12.34 0.46 29.69
N LEU A 291 -11.03 0.26 29.91
CA LEU A 291 -9.99 0.54 28.92
C LEU A 291 -10.20 -0.26 27.62
N PHE A 292 -10.56 -1.54 27.75
CA PHE A 292 -10.90 -2.38 26.61
C PHE A 292 -12.12 -1.82 25.86
N LEU A 293 -13.25 -1.57 26.54
CA LEU A 293 -14.49 -1.09 25.91
C LEU A 293 -14.31 0.26 25.21
N VAL A 294 -13.58 1.19 25.82
CA VAL A 294 -13.29 2.50 25.19
C VAL A 294 -12.49 2.30 23.91
N SER A 295 -11.48 1.43 23.95
CA SER A 295 -10.64 1.14 22.79
C SER A 295 -11.40 0.37 21.70
N ASP A 296 -12.21 -0.60 22.09
CA ASP A 296 -13.05 -1.44 21.22
C ASP A 296 -14.10 -0.59 20.48
N ILE A 297 -14.78 0.32 21.17
CA ILE A 297 -15.73 1.27 20.55
C ILE A 297 -15.02 2.18 19.55
N PHE A 298 -13.85 2.72 19.92
CA PHE A 298 -13.08 3.58 19.01
C PHE A 298 -12.68 2.82 17.74
N LEU A 299 -12.13 1.61 17.89
CA LEU A 299 -11.74 0.77 16.76
C LEU A 299 -12.93 0.33 15.92
N LEU A 300 -14.06 -0.03 16.56
CA LEU A 300 -15.30 -0.39 15.88
C LEU A 300 -15.77 0.73 14.96
N ILE A 301 -15.76 1.98 15.44
CA ILE A 301 -16.12 3.15 14.62
C ILE A 301 -15.15 3.31 13.45
N CYS A 302 -13.84 3.33 13.73
CA CYS A 302 -12.81 3.53 12.70
C CYS A 302 -12.87 2.44 11.61
N VAL A 303 -12.94 1.17 12.00
CA VAL A 303 -12.97 0.03 11.08
C VAL A 303 -14.30 -0.04 10.35
N SER A 304 -15.43 0.29 10.98
CA SER A 304 -16.73 0.34 10.29
C SER A 304 -16.76 1.41 9.20
N ILE A 305 -16.22 2.60 9.48
CA ILE A 305 -16.09 3.67 8.47
C ILE A 305 -15.18 3.22 7.34
N PHE A 306 -14.02 2.63 7.66
CA PHE A 306 -13.09 2.14 6.65
C PHE A 306 -13.70 1.03 5.78
N THR A 307 -14.44 0.10 6.39
CA THR A 307 -15.18 -0.97 5.70
C THR A 307 -16.23 -0.40 4.77
N TYR A 308 -17.00 0.60 5.23
CA TYR A 308 -18.00 1.27 4.41
C TYR A 308 -17.37 1.96 3.19
N VAL A 309 -16.27 2.70 3.39
CA VAL A 309 -15.52 3.35 2.29
C VAL A 309 -15.07 2.31 1.27
N GLN A 310 -14.47 1.20 1.70
CA GLN A 310 -14.02 0.12 0.83
C GLN A 310 -15.19 -0.51 0.04
N ILE A 311 -16.33 -0.79 0.69
CA ILE A 311 -17.54 -1.29 0.00
C ILE A 311 -18.00 -0.30 -1.08
N SER A 312 -18.05 0.99 -0.74
CA SER A 312 -18.49 2.02 -1.70
C SER A 312 -17.56 2.11 -2.91
N GLN A 313 -16.25 2.01 -2.70
CA GLN A 313 -15.26 2.01 -3.79
C GLN A 313 -15.42 0.78 -4.68
N TYR A 314 -15.56 -0.42 -4.10
CA TYR A 314 -15.76 -1.64 -4.90
C TYR A 314 -17.06 -1.64 -5.70
N ASN A 315 -18.13 -1.08 -5.16
CA ASN A 315 -19.39 -0.95 -5.91
C ASN A 315 -19.24 0.01 -7.10
N VAL A 316 -18.45 1.07 -6.95
CA VAL A 316 -18.13 1.98 -8.04
C VAL A 316 -17.25 1.29 -9.08
N ASP A 317 -16.23 0.54 -8.65
CA ASP A 317 -15.33 -0.18 -9.56
C ASP A 317 -16.05 -1.29 -10.31
N ASP A 318 -16.92 -2.08 -9.66
CA ASP A 318 -17.73 -3.12 -10.32
C ASP A 318 -18.71 -2.49 -11.32
N PHE A 319 -19.26 -1.32 -10.99
CA PHE A 319 -20.07 -0.54 -11.93
C PHE A 319 -19.23 -0.05 -13.11
N GLN A 320 -18.05 0.52 -12.88
CA GLN A 320 -17.16 0.95 -13.97
C GLN A 320 -16.75 -0.24 -14.85
N ASP A 321 -16.33 -1.36 -14.27
CA ASP A 321 -16.00 -2.58 -15.01
C ASP A 321 -17.20 -3.05 -15.84
N LYS A 322 -18.40 -3.15 -15.27
CA LYS A 322 -19.56 -3.69 -15.99
C LYS A 322 -20.01 -2.80 -17.16
N TYR A 323 -19.87 -1.48 -17.04
CA TYR A 323 -20.33 -0.51 -18.04
C TYR A 323 -19.23 -0.08 -19.03
N ILE A 324 -17.99 0.14 -18.59
CA ILE A 324 -16.84 0.43 -19.47
C ILE A 324 -16.43 -0.82 -20.25
N TRP A 325 -16.45 -2.02 -19.65
CA TRP A 325 -16.14 -3.23 -20.40
C TRP A 325 -17.22 -3.54 -21.44
N LYS A 326 -18.50 -3.27 -21.14
CA LYS A 326 -19.57 -3.26 -22.16
C LYS A 326 -19.32 -2.23 -23.25
N ALA A 327 -19.01 -0.97 -22.90
CA ALA A 327 -18.78 0.08 -23.88
C ALA A 327 -17.55 -0.20 -24.77
N SER A 328 -16.46 -0.70 -24.19
CA SER A 328 -15.23 -1.04 -24.91
C SER A 328 -15.34 -2.33 -25.72
N THR A 329 -16.16 -3.30 -25.29
CA THR A 329 -16.51 -4.48 -26.09
C THR A 329 -17.42 -4.10 -27.25
N ILE A 330 -18.41 -3.24 -27.03
CA ILE A 330 -19.26 -2.70 -28.09
C ILE A 330 -18.41 -1.89 -29.10
N ALA A 331 -17.44 -1.10 -28.64
CA ALA A 331 -16.52 -0.36 -29.50
C ALA A 331 -15.53 -1.27 -30.26
N ARG A 332 -15.07 -2.38 -29.64
CA ARG A 332 -14.23 -3.38 -30.33
C ARG A 332 -15.02 -4.23 -31.33
N VAL A 333 -16.28 -4.53 -31.03
CA VAL A 333 -17.16 -5.22 -31.99
C VAL A 333 -17.47 -4.27 -33.14
N SER A 334 -17.84 -3.00 -32.89
CA SER A 334 -18.14 -2.05 -33.97
C SER A 334 -16.94 -1.74 -34.88
N SER A 335 -15.70 -1.71 -34.36
CA SER A 335 -14.50 -1.56 -35.19
C SER A 335 -14.20 -2.79 -36.06
N VAL A 336 -14.57 -3.98 -35.61
CA VAL A 336 -14.50 -5.22 -36.40
C VAL A 336 -15.57 -5.26 -37.51
N TRP A 337 -16.76 -4.69 -37.28
CA TRP A 337 -17.79 -4.56 -38.32
C TRP A 337 -17.46 -3.47 -39.36
N SER A 338 -16.82 -2.37 -38.95
CA SER A 338 -16.39 -1.29 -39.87
C SER A 338 -15.30 -1.76 -40.86
N CYS A 339 -14.44 -2.70 -40.45
CA CYS A 339 -13.42 -3.30 -41.32
C CYS A 339 -13.97 -4.32 -42.34
N ARG A 340 -15.22 -4.79 -42.20
CA ARG A 340 -15.84 -5.75 -43.14
C ARG A 340 -16.71 -5.10 -44.22
N GLN A 341 -16.92 -3.78 -44.18
CA GLN A 341 -17.66 -3.06 -45.22
C GLN A 341 -16.76 -2.46 -46.33
N TYR A 342 -15.44 -2.65 -46.23
CA TYR A 342 -14.44 -2.14 -47.19
C TYR A 342 -13.48 -3.22 -47.71
N ALA A 343 -13.88 -4.50 -47.64
CA ALA A 343 -13.24 -5.62 -48.33
C ALA A 343 -14.33 -6.33 -49.13
#